data_AF-A0A1I1PJZ9-F1
#
_entry.id   AF-A0A1I1PJZ9-F1
#
_cell.length_a   1.000
_cell.length_b   1.000
_cell.length_c   1.000
_cell.angle_alpha   90.00
_cell.angle_beta   90.00
_cell.angle_gamma   90.00
#
_symmetry.space_group_name_H-M   'P 1'
#
loop_
_entity.id
_entity.type
_entity.pdbx_description
1 polymer ?
#
loop_
_entity_poly.entity_id
_entity_poly.type
_entity_poly.pdbx_seq_one_letter_code
_entity_poly.pdbx_strand_id
1 'polypeptide(L)' 'MNKSLNRHVMAFITFILLLPLVYYIPAFVAKNVSDNDLYITIISVAIIVPVLTYILIPLVTRLIYLLVTKVTKN' A
#
# COMPACT_ATOMS: atom_id res chain seq x y z
N MET A 1 12.93 9.18 -25.25
CA MET A 1 11.94 9.60 -24.25
C MET A 1 11.01 8.42 -23.94
N ASN A 2 11.38 7.55 -22.99
CA ASN A 2 10.56 6.40 -22.59
C ASN A 2 10.40 6.42 -21.05
N LYS A 3 9.37 7.14 -20.58
CA LYS A 3 9.10 7.41 -19.15
C LYS A 3 7.84 6.69 -18.66
N SER A 4 7.23 5.85 -19.51
CA SER A 4 5.91 5.22 -19.29
C SER A 4 5.97 3.88 -18.55
N LEU A 5 7.08 3.14 -18.64
CA LEU A 5 7.21 1.82 -18.01
C LEU A 5 7.30 1.92 -16.47
N ASN A 6 7.93 2.99 -15.96
CA ASN A 6 8.14 3.16 -14.52
C ASN A 6 6.83 3.39 -13.73
N ARG A 7 5.82 4.02 -14.35
CA ARG A 7 4.53 4.27 -13.67
C ARG A 7 3.72 2.97 -13.50
N HIS A 8 3.72 2.11 -14.52
CA HIS A 8 3.00 0.84 -14.49
C HIS A 8 3.63 -0.13 -13.49
N VAL A 9 4.95 -0.20 -13.45
CA VAL A 9 5.68 -0.99 -12.45
C VAL A 9 5.42 -0.48 -11.04
N MET A 10 5.46 0.84 -10.83
CA MET A 10 5.14 1.43 -9.52
C MET A 10 3.70 1.14 -9.10
N ALA A 11 2.73 1.29 -10.01
CA ALA A 11 1.33 0.97 -9.75
C ALA A 11 1.13 -0.52 -9.40
N PHE A 12 1.82 -1.41 -10.11
CA PHE A 12 1.76 -2.85 -9.85
C PHE A 12 2.32 -3.20 -8.47
N ILE A 13 3.48 -2.65 -8.10
CA ILE A 13 4.07 -2.84 -6.77
C ILE A 13 3.12 -2.33 -5.69
N THR A 14 2.56 -1.12 -5.85
CA THR A 14 1.59 -0.59 -4.88
C THR A 14 0.33 -1.43 -4.81
N PHE A 15 -0.17 -1.95 -5.93
CA PHE A 15 -1.35 -2.80 -5.98
C PHE A 15 -1.13 -4.13 -5.24
N ILE A 16 -0.01 -4.81 -5.51
CA ILE A 16 0.40 -6.02 -4.81
C ILE A 16 0.56 -5.76 -3.30
N LEU A 17 1.08 -4.59 -2.90
CA LEU A 17 1.22 -4.21 -1.48
C LEU A 17 -0.12 -3.93 -0.80
N LEU A 18 -1.07 -3.38 -1.55
CA LEU A 18 -2.36 -2.92 -1.04
C LEU A 18 -3.32 -4.10 -0.82
N LEU A 19 -3.26 -5.13 -1.67
CA LEU A 19 -4.08 -6.35 -1.54
C LEU A 19 -4.00 -7.03 -0.15
N PRO A 20 -2.81 -7.38 0.38
CA PRO A 20 -2.73 -8.01 1.70
C PRO A 20 -3.20 -7.03 2.79
N LEU A 21 -2.86 -5.75 2.69
CA LEU A 21 -3.29 -4.76 3.69
C LEU A 21 -4.83 -4.66 3.76
N VAL A 22 -5.49 -4.57 2.60
CA VAL A 22 -6.95 -4.51 2.52
C VAL A 22 -7.61 -5.83 2.88
N TYR A 23 -6.94 -6.97 2.72
CA TYR A 23 -7.50 -8.25 3.16
C TYR A 23 -7.46 -8.40 4.70
N TYR A 24 -6.37 -7.98 5.34
CA TYR A 24 -6.18 -8.18 6.77
C TYR A 24 -6.93 -7.16 7.65
N ILE A 25 -6.99 -5.88 7.25
CA ILE A 25 -7.57 -4.83 8.11
C ILE A 25 -9.09 -5.03 8.34
N PRO A 26 -9.93 -5.26 7.32
CA PRO A 26 -11.36 -5.48 7.51
C PRO A 26 -11.67 -6.74 8.32
N ALA A 27 -10.93 -7.83 8.11
CA ALA A 27 -11.09 -9.04 8.92
C ALA A 27 -10.75 -8.78 10.40
N PHE A 28 -9.74 -7.94 10.66
CA PHE A 28 -9.39 -7.52 12.01
C PHE A 28 -10.48 -6.62 12.63
N VAL A 29 -11.03 -5.67 11.86
CA VAL A 29 -12.09 -4.76 12.33
C VAL A 29 -13.39 -5.53 12.58
N ALA A 30 -13.77 -6.46 11.71
CA ALA A 30 -14.93 -7.33 11.88
C ALA A 30 -14.84 -8.15 13.17
N LYS A 31 -13.66 -8.69 13.49
CA LYS A 31 -13.46 -9.51 14.70
C LYS A 31 -13.49 -8.71 16.00
N ASN A 32 -13.12 -7.43 15.98
CA ASN A 32 -12.86 -6.66 17.21
C ASN A 32 -13.81 -5.46 17.43
N VAL A 33 -14.54 -5.00 16.42
CA VAL A 33 -15.25 -3.70 16.49
C VAL A 33 -16.75 -3.82 16.27
N SER A 34 -17.20 -4.46 15.19
CA SER A 34 -18.62 -4.49 14.82
C SER A 34 -18.94 -5.62 13.86
N ASP A 35 -20.15 -6.17 13.96
CA ASP A 35 -20.71 -7.17 13.04
C ASP A 35 -21.38 -6.56 11.81
N ASN A 36 -21.49 -5.22 11.73
CA ASN A 36 -22.17 -4.55 10.63
C ASN A 36 -21.17 -4.15 9.52
N ASP A 37 -21.37 -4.73 8.35
CA ASP A 37 -20.51 -4.60 7.16
C ASP A 37 -20.20 -3.16 6.75
N LEU A 38 -21.15 -2.22 6.93
CA LEU A 38 -20.93 -0.81 6.60
C LEU A 38 -19.91 -0.17 7.53
N TYR A 39 -20.02 -0.43 8.84
CA TYR A 39 -19.10 0.12 9.83
C TYR A 39 -17.71 -0.51 9.70
N ILE A 40 -17.64 -1.82 9.45
CA ILE A 40 -16.38 -2.51 9.19
C ILE A 40 -15.65 -1.84 8.02
N THR A 41 -16.36 -1.60 6.91
CA THR A 41 -15.78 -1.01 5.70
C THR A 41 -15.31 0.42 5.93
N ILE A 42 -16.13 1.27 6.54
CA ILE A 42 -15.79 2.68 6.80
C ILE A 42 -14.58 2.80 7.71
N ILE A 43 -14.56 2.06 8.83
CA ILE A 43 -13.46 2.09 9.79
C ILE A 43 -12.19 1.53 9.16
N SER A 44 -12.31 0.45 8.39
CA SER A 44 -11.16 -0.13 7.68
C SER A 44 -10.56 0.86 6.70
N VAL A 45 -11.37 1.51 5.86
CA VAL A 45 -10.89 2.52 4.89
C VAL A 45 -10.24 3.70 5.63
N ALA A 46 -10.85 4.17 6.72
CA ALA A 46 -10.31 5.24 7.55
C ALA A 46 -8.92 4.92 8.14
N ILE A 47 -8.61 3.65 8.38
CA ILE A 47 -7.29 3.17 8.84
C ILE A 47 -6.34 2.94 7.65
N ILE A 48 -6.81 2.27 6.60
CA ILE A 48 -6.00 1.88 5.44
C ILE A 48 -5.45 3.11 4.72
N VAL A 49 -6.27 4.14 4.49
CA VAL A 49 -5.87 5.34 3.72
C VAL A 49 -4.66 6.06 4.33
N PRO A 50 -4.64 6.40 5.64
CA PRO A 50 -3.46 7.02 6.25
C PRO A 50 -2.26 6.06 6.31
N VAL A 51 -2.46 4.78 6.61
CA VAL A 51 -1.36 3.78 6.62
C VAL A 51 -0.73 3.69 5.23
N LEU A 52 -1.54 3.59 4.18
CA LEU A 52 -1.06 3.55 2.80
C LEU A 52 -0.30 4.82 2.44
N THR A 53 -0.88 5.99 2.72
CA THR A 53 -0.33 7.28 2.28
C THR A 53 0.93 7.68 3.04
N TYR A 54 0.95 7.48 4.36
CA TYR A 54 2.03 7.95 5.23
C TYR A 54 3.09 6.88 5.54
N ILE A 55 2.80 5.59 5.34
CA ILE A 55 3.76 4.51 5.62
C ILE A 55 4.18 3.84 4.32
N LEU A 56 3.23 3.29 3.55
CA LEU A 56 3.59 2.46 2.39
C LEU A 56 4.20 3.25 1.24
N ILE A 57 3.62 4.40 0.86
CA ILE A 57 4.20 5.24 -0.21
C ILE A 57 5.64 5.70 0.12
N PRO A 58 5.95 6.25 1.30
CA PRO A 58 7.34 6.62 1.63
C PRO A 58 8.26 5.42 1.77
N LEU A 59 7.78 4.27 2.25
CA LEU A 59 8.56 3.03 2.30
C LEU A 59 8.96 2.56 0.90
N VAL A 60 7.99 2.50 -0.03
CA VAL A 60 8.21 2.07 -1.42
C VAL A 60 9.13 3.04 -2.13
N THR A 61 8.93 4.35 -1.99
CA THR A 61 9.81 5.34 -2.61
C THR A 61 11.25 5.27 -2.08
N ARG A 62 11.44 5.05 -0.77
CA ARG A 62 12.76 4.80 -0.18
C ARG A 62 13.39 3.50 -0.70
N LEU A 63 12.63 2.41 -0.77
CA LEU A 63 13.14 1.12 -1.25
C LEU A 63 13.56 1.20 -2.72
N ILE A 64 12.75 1.83 -3.56
CA ILE A 64 13.09 2.08 -4.96
C ILE A 64 14.36 2.94 -5.07
N TYR A 65 14.46 4.01 -4.26
CA TYR A 65 15.66 4.85 -4.25
C TYR A 65 16.93 4.05 -3.86
N LEU A 66 16.85 3.18 -2.85
CA LEU A 66 17.97 2.32 -2.46
C LEU A 66 18.34 1.30 -3.54
N LEU A 67 17.35 0.70 -4.20
CA LEU A 67 17.59 -0.24 -5.30
C LEU A 67 18.26 0.45 -6.49
N VAL A 68 17.76 1.63 -6.89
CA VAL A 68 18.34 2.41 -8.01
C VAL A 68 19.77 2.82 -7.68
N THR A 69 20.02 3.40 -6.50
CA THR A 69 21.37 3.82 -6.11
C THR A 69 22.36 2.66 -6.00
N LYS A 70 21.92 1.47 -5.59
CA LYS A 70 22.75 0.27 -5.56
C LYS A 70 23.10 -0.25 -6.95
N VAL A 71 22.17 -0.14 -7.91
CA VAL A 71 22.41 -0.53 -9.32
C VAL A 71 23.37 0.42 -10.03
N THR A 72 23.30 1.73 -9.78
CA THR A 72 24.17 2.72 -10.46
C THR A 72 25.62 2.73 -9.94
N LYS A 73 25.87 2.12 -8.77
CA LYS A 73 27.20 2.10 -8.12
C LYS A 73 27.99 0.82 -8.40
N ASN A 74 27.47 -0.10 -9.19
CA ASN A 74 28.11 -1.36 -9.60
C ASN A 74 28.24 -1.42 -11.11
#